data_AF-A0A414AL77-F1
#
_entry.id   AF-A0A414AL77-F1
#
_cell.length_a   1.000
_cell.length_b   1.000
_cell.length_c   1.000
_cell.angle_alpha   90.00
_cell.angle_beta   90.00
_cell.angle_gamma   90.00
#
_symmetry.space_group_name_H-M   'P 1'
#
loop_
_entity.id
_entity.type
_entity.pdbx_description
1 polymer ?
#
loop_
_entity_poly.entity_id
_entity_poly.type
_entity_poly.pdbx_seq_one_letter_code
_entity_poly.pdbx_strand_id
1 'polypeptide(L)'
;MKRTTIEKPAGEMNMVELAHNCMYAKDRWAWYRDYDSDMDLRDFIRKFSEAEGASELPEDNEALSDILMDNLQYGINDPDGRTALVYRLMWAMADLRETLMEYENTGAPLPETDGSQGRC
;
A
#
# COMPACT_ATOMS: atom_id res chain seq x y z
N MET A 1 -18.51 -15.48 5.91
CA MET A 1 -18.14 -14.05 5.90
C MET A 1 -18.76 -13.41 4.66
N LYS A 2 -19.25 -12.18 4.73
CA LYS A 2 -19.67 -11.44 3.52
C LYS A 2 -18.40 -10.95 2.81
N ARG A 3 -18.33 -11.13 1.49
CA ARG A 3 -17.18 -10.69 0.66
C ARG A 3 -16.96 -9.18 0.81
N THR A 4 -15.71 -8.78 0.98
CA THR A 4 -15.28 -7.41 1.20
C THR A 4 -14.33 -6.94 0.10
N THR A 5 -13.56 -7.84 -0.51
CA THR A 5 -12.74 -7.50 -1.68
C THR A 5 -13.61 -7.40 -2.94
N ILE A 6 -13.39 -6.34 -3.72
CA ILE A 6 -14.17 -6.02 -4.92
C ILE A 6 -13.27 -5.50 -6.03
N GLU A 7 -13.71 -5.75 -7.27
CA GLU A 7 -13.00 -5.41 -8.52
C GLU A 7 -13.70 -4.32 -9.34
N LYS A 8 -14.76 -3.69 -8.82
CA LYS A 8 -15.43 -2.59 -9.52
C LYS A 8 -14.56 -1.32 -9.59
N PRO A 9 -14.82 -0.38 -10.50
CA PRO A 9 -14.11 0.89 -10.58
C PRO A 9 -14.16 1.67 -9.26
N ALA A 10 -13.06 2.33 -8.90
CA ALA A 10 -12.95 3.08 -7.64
C ALA A 10 -14.01 4.19 -7.52
N GLY A 11 -14.32 4.90 -8.62
CA GLY A 11 -15.38 5.91 -8.66
C GLY A 11 -16.80 5.40 -8.36
N GLU A 12 -17.03 4.08 -8.37
CA GLU A 12 -18.31 3.46 -8.02
C GLU A 12 -18.33 2.91 -6.58
N MET A 13 -17.21 2.99 -5.86
CA MET A 13 -17.10 2.50 -4.48
C MET A 13 -17.61 3.52 -3.47
N ASN A 14 -18.33 3.04 -2.45
CA ASN A 14 -18.61 3.83 -1.26
C ASN A 14 -17.39 3.87 -0.33
N MET A 15 -17.44 4.67 0.73
CA MET A 15 -16.31 4.84 1.66
C MET A 15 -15.82 3.53 2.31
N VAL A 16 -16.71 2.60 2.63
CA VAL A 16 -16.36 1.32 3.25
C VAL A 16 -15.70 0.40 2.21
N GLU A 17 -16.25 0.39 1.01
CA GLU A 17 -15.69 -0.32 -0.13
C GLU A 17 -14.28 0.18 -0.45
N LEU A 18 -14.06 1.49 -0.53
CA LEU A 18 -12.75 2.11 -0.72
C LEU A 18 -11.79 1.77 0.41
N ALA A 19 -12.20 1.89 1.68
CA ALA A 19 -11.34 1.59 2.82
C ALA A 19 -10.75 0.17 2.78
N HIS A 20 -11.46 -0.79 2.19
CA HIS A 20 -10.99 -2.17 2.02
C HIS A 20 -10.26 -2.44 0.70
N ASN A 21 -10.35 -1.52 -0.27
CA ASN A 21 -9.96 -1.80 -1.66
C ASN A 21 -9.09 -0.72 -2.32
N CYS A 22 -8.75 0.34 -1.60
CA CYS A 22 -7.93 1.45 -2.11
C CYS A 22 -6.47 1.05 -2.37
N MET A 23 -5.98 -0.02 -1.75
CA MET A 23 -4.66 -0.60 -2.03
C MET A 23 -4.81 -1.99 -2.63
N TYR A 24 -4.05 -2.33 -3.66
CA TYR A 24 -4.09 -3.63 -4.31
C TYR A 24 -2.74 -3.99 -4.96
N ALA A 25 -2.56 -5.25 -5.35
CA ALA A 25 -1.37 -5.68 -6.08
C ALA A 25 -1.58 -5.66 -7.59
N LYS A 26 -0.58 -5.16 -8.33
CA LYS A 26 -0.49 -5.26 -9.79
C LYS A 26 0.96 -5.44 -10.20
N ASP A 27 1.23 -6.46 -10.99
CA ASP A 27 2.59 -6.81 -11.46
C ASP A 27 3.63 -6.97 -10.32
N ARG A 28 3.19 -7.51 -9.17
CA ARG A 28 3.97 -7.63 -7.92
C ARG A 28 4.42 -6.29 -7.34
N TRP A 29 3.58 -5.27 -7.47
CA TRP A 29 3.75 -3.98 -6.83
C TRP A 29 2.45 -3.54 -6.15
N ALA A 30 2.56 -2.76 -5.08
CA ALA A 30 1.41 -2.13 -4.46
C ALA A 30 0.97 -0.90 -5.27
N TRP A 31 -0.34 -0.80 -5.51
CA TRP A 31 -0.98 0.29 -6.23
C TRP A 31 -2.07 0.92 -5.37
N TYR A 32 -2.16 2.24 -5.42
CA TYR A 32 -3.19 3.03 -4.79
C TYR A 32 -4.24 3.43 -5.81
N ARG A 33 -5.51 3.28 -5.44
CA ARG A 33 -6.66 3.78 -6.19
C ARG A 33 -7.67 4.49 -5.32
N ASP A 34 -8.27 5.52 -5.90
CA ASP A 34 -9.39 6.28 -5.36
C ASP A 34 -10.25 6.79 -6.54
N TYR A 35 -11.28 7.61 -6.29
CA TYR A 35 -12.25 8.09 -7.28
C TYR A 35 -11.66 8.35 -8.68
N ASP A 36 -10.65 9.23 -8.77
CA ASP A 36 -10.00 9.64 -10.03
C ASP A 36 -8.51 9.25 -10.12
N SER A 37 -8.01 8.49 -9.13
CA SER A 37 -6.59 8.14 -9.02
C SER A 37 -6.40 6.65 -9.13
N ASP A 38 -5.43 6.24 -9.95
CA ASP A 38 -4.93 4.87 -10.01
C ASP A 38 -3.43 4.92 -10.34
N MET A 39 -2.58 4.66 -9.34
CA MET A 39 -1.14 4.86 -9.47
C MET A 39 -0.31 3.90 -8.62
N ASP A 40 0.94 3.74 -9.03
CA ASP A 40 1.95 3.02 -8.28
C ASP A 40 2.18 3.67 -6.89
N LEU A 41 2.29 2.86 -5.83
CA LEU A 41 2.53 3.34 -4.47
C LEU A 41 3.82 4.17 -4.37
N ARG A 42 4.83 3.86 -5.19
CA ARG A 42 6.12 4.57 -5.20
C ARG A 42 5.97 5.97 -5.79
N ASP A 43 5.11 6.14 -6.78
CA ASP A 43 4.79 7.45 -7.34
C ASP A 43 3.93 8.26 -6.37
N PHE A 44 2.97 7.59 -5.70
CA PHE A 44 2.19 8.20 -4.63
C PHE A 44 3.09 8.70 -3.50
N ILE A 45 4.03 7.89 -3.02
CA ILE A 45 4.84 8.25 -1.85
C ILE A 45 5.79 9.40 -2.14
N ARG A 46 6.32 9.53 -3.36
CA ARG A 46 7.12 10.70 -3.77
C ARG A 46 6.29 11.97 -3.70
N LYS A 47 5.09 11.97 -4.28
CA LYS A 47 4.14 13.10 -4.20
C LYS A 47 3.72 13.41 -2.76
N PHE A 48 3.50 12.38 -1.96
CA PHE A 48 3.16 12.53 -0.54
C PHE A 48 4.32 13.16 0.24
N SER A 49 5.56 12.70 0.01
CA SER A 49 6.77 13.25 0.62
C SER A 49 6.92 14.75 0.36
N GLU A 50 6.75 15.15 -0.91
CA GLU A 50 6.77 16.56 -1.31
C GLU A 50 5.69 17.38 -0.59
N ALA A 51 4.47 16.85 -0.50
CA ALA A 51 3.34 17.51 0.15
C ALA A 51 3.50 17.64 1.68
N GLU A 52 4.12 16.65 2.33
CA GLU A 52 4.42 16.66 3.76
C GLU A 52 5.61 17.56 4.13
N GLY A 53 6.38 18.05 3.15
CA GLY A 53 7.62 18.79 3.38
C GLY A 53 8.75 17.92 3.90
N ALA A 54 8.75 16.65 3.52
CA ALA A 54 9.82 15.69 3.79
C ALA A 54 11.00 15.85 2.81
N SER A 55 12.08 15.14 3.09
CA SER A 55 13.26 15.08 2.23
C SER A 55 12.91 14.51 0.85
N GLU A 56 13.65 14.94 -0.18
CA GLU A 56 13.51 14.40 -1.53
C GLU A 56 13.85 12.90 -1.54
N LEU A 57 12.94 12.09 -2.08
CA LEU A 57 13.11 10.65 -2.17
C LEU A 57 13.80 10.26 -3.49
N PRO A 58 14.57 9.17 -3.52
CA PRO A 58 15.24 8.73 -4.75
C PRO A 58 14.25 8.30 -5.83
N GLU A 59 14.61 8.53 -7.09
CA GLU A 59 13.87 7.98 -8.24
C GLU A 59 14.09 6.47 -8.41
N ASP A 60 15.22 5.95 -7.95
CA ASP A 60 15.49 4.52 -7.98
C ASP A 60 14.62 3.78 -6.94
N ASN A 61 13.91 2.74 -7.39
CA ASN A 61 12.92 2.03 -6.58
C ASN A 61 13.55 1.08 -5.54
N GLU A 62 14.78 0.61 -5.78
CA GLU A 62 15.50 -0.23 -4.82
C GLU A 62 15.99 0.65 -3.66
N ALA A 63 16.65 1.78 -3.98
CA ALA A 63 17.09 2.76 -3.00
C ALA A 63 15.92 3.39 -2.22
N LEU A 64 14.76 3.55 -2.86
CA LEU A 64 13.56 4.09 -2.21
C LEU A 64 13.16 3.27 -0.98
N SER A 65 13.13 1.94 -1.12
CA SER A 65 12.66 1.06 -0.04
C SER A 65 13.61 1.09 1.16
N ASP A 66 14.93 1.14 0.90
CA ASP A 66 15.96 1.23 1.94
C ASP A 66 15.86 2.55 2.71
N ILE A 67 15.75 3.68 2.00
CA ILE A 67 15.61 5.00 2.61
C ILE A 67 14.32 5.09 3.44
N LEU A 68 13.21 4.58 2.93
CA LEU A 68 11.95 4.59 3.67
C LEU A 68 12.00 3.69 4.90
N MET A 69 12.75 2.58 4.86
CA MET A 69 12.99 1.74 6.04
C MET A 69 13.79 2.50 7.10
N ASP A 70 14.88 3.17 6.71
CA ASP A 70 15.72 3.94 7.62
C ASP A 70 14.96 5.13 8.21
N ASN A 71 14.13 5.81 7.42
CA ASN A 71 13.36 6.97 7.84
C ASN A 71 12.31 6.65 8.91
N LEU A 72 11.92 5.39 9.10
CA LEU A 72 11.04 4.97 10.21
C LEU A 72 11.61 5.36 11.58
N GLN A 73 12.93 5.49 11.72
CA GLN A 73 13.57 5.87 12.99
C GLN A 73 13.19 7.26 13.48
N TYR A 74 12.78 8.17 12.57
CA TYR A 74 12.45 9.55 12.92
C TYR A 74 11.06 9.69 13.57
N GLY A 75 10.18 8.70 13.38
CA GLY A 75 8.86 8.64 14.01
C GLY A 75 7.88 9.72 13.53
N ILE A 76 6.72 9.82 14.19
CA ILE A 76 5.57 10.62 13.70
C ILE A 76 5.78 12.15 13.78
N ASN A 77 6.75 12.61 14.57
CA ASN A 77 7.03 14.03 14.74
C ASN A 77 7.87 14.61 13.60
N ASP A 78 8.40 13.75 12.74
CA ASP A 78 9.25 14.13 11.63
C ASP A 78 8.54 13.82 10.28
N PRO A 79 8.57 14.73 9.30
CA PRO A 79 7.99 14.48 7.98
C PRO A 79 8.51 13.19 7.31
N ASP A 80 9.82 12.90 7.39
CA ASP A 80 10.42 11.71 6.80
C ASP A 80 9.87 10.44 7.47
N GLY A 81 9.71 10.49 8.80
CA GLY A 81 9.12 9.40 9.57
C GLY A 81 7.64 9.17 9.28
N ARG A 82 6.85 10.22 9.04
CA ARG A 82 5.44 10.10 8.61
C ARG A 82 5.31 9.51 7.21
N THR A 83 6.12 9.98 6.27
CA THR A 83 6.19 9.43 4.90
C THR A 83 6.52 7.94 4.92
N ALA A 84 7.59 7.56 5.63
CA ALA A 84 7.97 6.15 5.81
C ALA A 84 6.83 5.30 6.41
N LEU A 85 6.13 5.82 7.43
CA LEU A 85 5.01 5.13 8.04
C LEU A 85 3.84 4.91 7.07
N VAL A 86 3.47 5.94 6.31
CA VAL A 86 2.39 5.86 5.32
C VAL A 86 2.73 4.83 4.23
N TYR A 87 3.95 4.85 3.71
CA TYR A 87 4.41 3.85 2.74
C TYR A 87 4.23 2.42 3.26
N ARG A 88 4.74 2.14 4.46
CA ARG A 88 4.67 0.80 5.07
C ARG A 88 3.23 0.34 5.27
N LEU A 89 2.35 1.23 5.74
CA LEU A 89 0.93 0.90 5.97
C LEU A 89 0.19 0.65 4.65
N MET A 90 0.44 1.46 3.62
CA MET A 90 -0.18 1.27 2.30
C MET A 90 0.27 -0.02 1.63
N TRP A 91 1.56 -0.35 1.70
CA TRP A 91 2.07 -1.64 1.21
C TRP A 91 1.43 -2.82 1.96
N ALA A 92 1.35 -2.76 3.29
CA ALA A 92 0.68 -3.79 4.08
C ALA A 92 -0.82 -3.91 3.74
N MET A 93 -1.52 -2.81 3.45
CA MET A 93 -2.92 -2.86 3.02
C MET A 93 -3.10 -3.56 1.67
N ALA A 94 -2.19 -3.36 0.72
CA ALA A 94 -2.22 -4.08 -0.55
C ALA A 94 -2.06 -5.60 -0.33
N ASP A 95 -1.05 -6.00 0.45
CA ASP A 95 -0.78 -7.40 0.76
C ASP A 95 -1.95 -8.09 1.51
N LEU A 96 -2.53 -7.38 2.49
CA LEU A 96 -3.70 -7.85 3.24
C LEU A 96 -4.93 -7.98 2.33
N ARG A 97 -5.15 -7.06 1.38
CA ARG A 97 -6.26 -7.16 0.43
C ARG A 97 -6.12 -8.38 -0.46
N GLU A 98 -4.94 -8.62 -1.04
CA GLU A 98 -4.73 -9.80 -1.91
C GLU A 98 -4.88 -11.10 -1.15
N THR A 99 -4.34 -11.13 0.08
CA THR A 99 -4.49 -12.26 1.00
C THR A 99 -5.96 -12.51 1.32
N LEU A 100 -6.73 -11.46 1.63
CA LEU A 100 -8.17 -11.58 1.87
C LEU A 100 -8.93 -12.02 0.62
N MET A 101 -8.55 -11.51 -0.56
CA MET A 101 -9.18 -11.90 -1.82
C MET A 101 -8.97 -13.39 -2.11
N GLU A 102 -7.76 -13.91 -1.92
CA GLU A 102 -7.46 -15.33 -2.09
C GLU A 102 -8.29 -16.18 -1.11
N TYR A 103 -8.36 -15.77 0.15
CA TYR A 103 -9.21 -16.43 1.14
C TYR A 103 -10.70 -16.43 0.73
N GLU A 104 -11.22 -15.28 0.29
CA GLU A 104 -12.61 -15.13 -0.16
C GLU A 104 -12.93 -15.88 -1.45
N ASN A 105 -11.92 -16.23 -2.26
CA ASN A 105 -12.06 -17.01 -3.48
C ASN A 105 -11.95 -18.52 -3.24
N THR A 106 -11.08 -18.96 -2.33
CA THR A 106 -10.76 -20.38 -2.12
C THR A 106 -11.41 -21.00 -0.89
N GLY A 107 -11.70 -20.19 0.14
CA GLY A 107 -12.14 -20.65 1.46
C GLY A 107 -11.08 -21.41 2.25
N ALA A 108 -9.84 -21.49 1.74
CA ALA A 108 -8.74 -22.20 2.38
C ALA A 108 -8.06 -21.33 3.45
N PRO A 109 -7.52 -21.92 4.54
CA PRO A 109 -6.66 -21.19 5.47
C PRO A 109 -5.49 -20.55 4.74
N LEU A 110 -5.11 -19.34 5.15
CA LEU A 110 -4.00 -18.61 4.56
C LEU A 110 -2.69 -19.40 4.74
N PRO A 111 -1.82 -19.48 3.71
CA PRO A 111 -0.51 -20.09 3.87
C PRO A 111 0.32 -19.33 4.92
N GLU A 112 1.12 -20.04 5.70
CA GLU A 112 2.07 -19.42 6.64
C GLU A 112 3.07 -18.58 5.82
N THR A 113 3.05 -17.27 6.00
CA THR A 113 4.04 -16.36 5.41
C THR A 113 5.35 -16.51 6.19
N ASP A 114 6.45 -16.88 5.53
CA ASP A 114 7.77 -17.00 6.16
C ASP A 114 8.43 -15.64 6.51
N GLY A 115 7.68 -14.54 6.35
CA GLY A 115 8.12 -13.17 6.61
C GLY A 115 9.10 -12.62 5.58
N SER A 116 9.47 -13.40 4.54
CA SER A 116 10.50 -13.01 3.58
C SER A 116 9.95 -12.50 2.24
N GLN A 117 8.69 -12.76 1.90
CA GLN A 117 8.08 -12.31 0.65
C GLN A 117 6.62 -11.86 0.86
N GLY A 118 6.38 -10.55 0.76
CA GLY A 118 5.04 -10.01 0.54
C GLY A 118 4.54 -10.35 -0.86
N ARG A 119 3.23 -10.24 -1.10
CA ARG A 119 2.61 -10.45 -2.42
C ARG A 119 2.75 -9.24 -3.35
N CYS A 120 3.27 -8.13 -2.82
CA CYS A 120 3.48 -6.83 -3.46
C CYS A 120 4.93 -6.38 -3.33
#